data_AF-A0A537WPF5-F1
#
_entry.id   AF-A0A537WPF5-F1
#
_cell.length_a   1.000
_cell.length_b   1.000
_cell.length_c   1.000
_cell.angle_alpha   90.00
_cell.angle_beta   90.00
_cell.angle_gamma   90.00
#
_symmetry.space_group_name_H-M   'P 1'
#
loop_
_entity.id
_entity.type
_entity.pdbx_description
1 polymer ?
#
loop_
_entity_poly.entity_id
_entity_poly.type
_entity_poly.pdbx_seq_one_letter_code
_entity_poly.pdbx_strand_id
1 'polypeptide(L)'
;MSIPAPTAAYEEGWRARVQKLGGFLAGMVIPNIGAFIAWGLITAFVIPTGWIPNEKLAELVGPMILYLLPILIGYTGGWLVHGRRGAVVGAVATAGIVVGADIPMFLGAMIVGPLGGWLIKQFDRSIEGHIPAGFEMLVGNFSIGILGAILAILGFLAIGPSVESVSNVLGHGVKILVDHTLLPLASIIVEPAKVLFLNNAINHGVLAPLGVAEAAKSGKSILFMIETNPGPGLGLLLAYWFFGPR
;
A
#
# COMPACT_ATOMS: atom_id res chain seq x y z
N MET A 1 33.96 -18.09 34.39
CA MET A 1 34.00 -16.83 33.62
C MET A 1 33.02 -16.96 32.48
N SER A 2 31.81 -16.42 32.64
CA SER A 2 30.82 -16.32 31.56
C SER A 2 31.16 -15.11 30.70
N ILE A 3 31.31 -15.33 29.40
CA ILE A 3 31.48 -14.25 28.42
C ILE A 3 30.19 -13.41 28.45
N PRO A 4 30.26 -12.08 28.67
CA PRO A 4 29.07 -11.25 28.58
C PRO A 4 28.55 -11.25 27.14
N ALA A 5 27.26 -11.49 26.97
CA ALA A 5 26.59 -11.34 25.68
C ALA A 5 26.75 -9.88 25.20
N PRO A 6 27.05 -9.64 23.90
CA PRO A 6 27.14 -8.30 23.39
C PRO A 6 25.75 -7.65 23.47
N THR A 7 25.60 -6.69 24.37
CA THR A 7 24.45 -5.79 24.39
C THR A 7 24.54 -4.94 23.13
N ALA A 8 23.79 -5.29 22.09
CA ALA A 8 23.61 -4.44 20.94
C ALA A 8 23.05 -3.10 21.42
N ALA A 9 23.88 -2.07 21.40
CA ALA A 9 23.44 -0.71 21.61
C ALA A 9 22.41 -0.42 20.51
N TYR A 10 21.15 -0.25 20.91
CA TYR A 10 20.14 0.30 20.01
C TYR A 10 20.60 1.72 19.66
N GLU A 11 21.15 1.90 18.45
CA GLU A 11 21.52 3.21 17.95
C GLU A 11 20.28 4.11 17.97
N GLU A 12 20.20 5.09 18.87
CA GLU A 12 19.16 6.13 18.88
C GLU A 12 19.41 7.18 17.77
N GLY A 13 19.66 6.72 16.54
CA GLY A 13 19.95 7.56 15.37
C GLY A 13 18.74 7.71 14.43
N TRP A 14 18.81 8.70 13.52
CA TRP A 14 17.83 8.87 12.44
C TRP A 14 17.68 7.60 11.59
N ARG A 15 18.78 6.85 11.39
CA ARG A 15 18.80 5.56 10.70
C ARG A 15 17.91 4.52 11.38
N ALA A 16 17.96 4.43 12.70
CA ALA A 16 17.14 3.48 13.46
C ALA A 16 15.64 3.82 13.40
N ARG A 17 15.28 5.12 13.33
CA ARG A 17 13.88 5.53 13.12
C ARG A 17 13.38 5.12 11.73
N VAL A 18 14.18 5.33 10.69
CA VAL A 18 13.84 4.90 9.32
C VAL A 18 13.74 3.37 9.25
N GLN A 19 14.68 2.65 9.86
CA GLN A 19 14.63 1.18 9.92
C GLN A 19 13.41 0.67 10.69
N LYS A 20 13.03 1.33 11.79
CA LYS A 20 11.83 0.97 12.56
C LYS A 20 10.55 1.22 11.77
N LEU A 21 10.46 2.34 11.06
CA LEU A 21 9.32 2.63 10.18
C LEU A 21 9.25 1.62 9.03
N GLY A 22 10.36 1.36 8.35
CA GLY A 22 10.44 0.38 7.27
C GLY A 22 10.09 -1.03 7.74
N GLY A 23 10.59 -1.44 8.91
CA GLY A 23 10.27 -2.73 9.53
C GLY A 23 8.79 -2.84 9.90
N PHE A 24 8.16 -1.75 10.38
CA PHE A 24 6.73 -1.72 10.66
C PHE A 24 5.91 -1.88 9.38
N LEU A 25 6.20 -1.10 8.33
CA LEU A 25 5.51 -1.19 7.04
C LEU A 25 5.70 -2.56 6.38
N ALA A 26 6.92 -3.11 6.42
CA ALA A 26 7.20 -4.46 5.96
C ALA A 26 6.41 -5.51 6.77
N GLY A 27 6.29 -5.32 8.08
CA GLY A 27 5.46 -6.17 8.96
C GLY A 27 3.96 -6.16 8.62
N MET A 28 3.48 -5.15 7.88
CA MET A 28 2.10 -5.12 7.38
C MET A 28 1.92 -5.94 6.10
N VAL A 29 2.95 -6.05 5.27
CA VAL A 29 2.89 -6.68 3.95
C VAL A 29 3.35 -8.14 3.99
N ILE A 30 4.45 -8.43 4.68
CA ILE A 30 5.11 -9.75 4.68
C ILE A 30 4.17 -10.88 5.12
N PRO A 31 3.39 -10.75 6.22
CA PRO A 31 2.44 -11.80 6.62
C PRO A 31 1.38 -12.11 5.57
N ASN A 32 1.13 -11.18 4.64
CA ASN A 32 0.14 -11.29 3.59
C ASN A 32 0.71 -11.78 2.25
N ILE A 33 2.01 -12.10 2.15
CA ILE A 33 2.68 -12.52 0.89
C ILE A 33 1.95 -13.68 0.21
N GLY A 34 1.37 -14.62 0.98
CA GLY A 34 0.60 -15.73 0.41
C GLY A 34 -0.57 -15.26 -0.48
N ALA A 35 -1.25 -14.17 -0.10
CA ALA A 35 -2.32 -13.58 -0.90
C ALA A 35 -1.78 -12.91 -2.18
N PHE A 36 -0.62 -12.24 -2.09
CA PHE A 36 0.06 -11.67 -3.26
C PHE A 36 0.49 -12.74 -4.24
N ILE A 37 1.02 -13.87 -3.75
CA ILE A 37 1.39 -15.03 -4.58
C ILE A 37 0.14 -15.63 -5.25
N ALA A 38 -0.94 -15.83 -4.50
CA ALA A 38 -2.19 -16.35 -5.06
C ALA A 38 -2.74 -15.46 -6.18
N TRP A 39 -2.78 -14.14 -5.93
CA TRP A 39 -3.16 -13.15 -6.95
C TRP A 39 -2.22 -13.20 -8.17
N GLY A 40 -0.90 -13.25 -7.95
CA GLY A 40 0.09 -13.28 -9.01
C GLY A 40 0.00 -14.54 -9.87
N LEU A 41 -0.24 -15.70 -9.25
CA LEU A 41 -0.50 -16.96 -9.96
C LEU A 41 -1.78 -16.87 -10.79
N ILE A 42 -2.91 -16.47 -10.20
CA ILE A 42 -4.15 -16.33 -10.95
C ILE A 42 -3.93 -15.42 -12.15
N THR A 43 -3.32 -14.25 -11.94
CA THR A 43 -3.00 -13.28 -12.99
C THR A 43 -2.13 -13.90 -14.09
N ALA A 44 -1.05 -14.60 -13.74
CA ALA A 44 -0.15 -15.21 -14.73
C ALA A 44 -0.83 -16.28 -15.59
N PHE A 45 -1.81 -17.00 -15.05
CA PHE A 45 -2.52 -18.05 -15.78
C PHE A 45 -3.67 -17.49 -16.62
N VAL A 46 -4.58 -16.70 -16.04
CA VAL A 46 -5.93 -16.57 -16.60
C VAL A 46 -6.21 -15.27 -17.37
N ILE A 47 -5.35 -14.26 -17.27
CA ILE A 47 -5.53 -13.02 -18.05
C ILE A 47 -5.36 -13.28 -19.56
N PRO A 48 -5.78 -12.36 -20.45
CA PRO A 48 -5.66 -12.55 -21.90
C PRO A 48 -4.24 -12.86 -22.39
N THR A 49 -3.23 -12.30 -21.72
CA THR A 49 -1.80 -12.54 -21.99
C THR A 49 -1.18 -13.63 -21.12
N GLY A 50 -2.00 -14.37 -20.36
CA GLY A 50 -1.56 -15.43 -19.45
C GLY A 50 -1.32 -16.76 -20.16
N TRP A 51 -0.87 -17.76 -19.40
CA TRP A 51 -0.56 -19.09 -19.93
C TRP A 51 -1.79 -19.90 -20.35
N ILE A 52 -2.91 -19.74 -19.63
CA ILE A 52 -4.18 -20.43 -19.89
C ILE A 52 -5.31 -19.40 -19.78
N PRO A 53 -5.46 -18.50 -20.77
CA PRO A 53 -6.42 -17.39 -20.70
C PRO A 53 -7.86 -17.86 -20.50
N ASN A 54 -8.58 -17.21 -19.60
CA ASN A 54 -9.99 -17.46 -19.34
C ASN A 54 -10.68 -16.19 -18.85
N GLU A 55 -11.57 -15.63 -19.67
CA GLU A 55 -12.25 -14.35 -19.39
C GLU A 55 -12.98 -14.35 -18.05
N LYS A 56 -13.71 -15.42 -17.76
CA LYS A 56 -14.50 -15.53 -16.52
C LYS A 56 -13.61 -15.63 -15.28
N LEU A 57 -12.47 -16.31 -15.36
CA LEU A 57 -11.53 -16.39 -14.24
C LEU A 57 -10.70 -15.10 -14.10
N ALA A 58 -10.46 -14.38 -15.19
CA ALA A 58 -9.77 -13.09 -15.16
C ALA A 58 -10.51 -12.03 -14.35
N GLU A 59 -11.84 -12.15 -14.24
CA GLU A 59 -12.66 -11.30 -13.36
C GLU A 59 -12.24 -11.36 -11.88
N LEU A 60 -11.51 -12.38 -11.43
CA LEU A 60 -10.97 -12.46 -10.06
C LEU A 60 -9.80 -11.49 -9.81
N VAL A 61 -9.03 -11.16 -10.86
CA VAL A 61 -7.77 -10.43 -10.72
C VAL A 61 -7.99 -9.02 -10.18
N GLY A 62 -8.99 -8.31 -10.72
CA GLY A 62 -9.32 -6.94 -10.34
C GLY A 62 -9.74 -6.80 -8.87
N PRO A 63 -10.77 -7.55 -8.41
CA PRO A 63 -11.20 -7.50 -7.02
C PRO A 63 -10.11 -7.87 -6.01
N MET A 64 -9.22 -8.80 -6.37
CA MET A 64 -8.11 -9.19 -5.51
C MET A 64 -7.10 -8.07 -5.30
N ILE A 65 -6.65 -7.40 -6.39
CA ILE A 65 -5.67 -6.32 -6.27
C ILE A 65 -6.26 -5.03 -5.71
N LEU A 66 -7.49 -4.69 -6.11
CA LEU A 66 -8.12 -3.44 -5.68
C LEU A 66 -8.64 -3.53 -4.24
N TYR A 67 -9.23 -4.66 -3.83
CA TYR A 67 -9.90 -4.78 -2.53
C TYR A 67 -9.16 -5.70 -1.56
N LEU A 68 -8.97 -6.97 -1.94
CA LEU A 68 -8.48 -7.97 -0.99
C LEU A 68 -7.10 -7.61 -0.43
N LEU A 69 -6.13 -7.32 -1.30
CA LEU A 69 -4.75 -7.09 -0.89
C LEU A 69 -4.58 -5.83 -0.02
N PRO A 70 -5.15 -4.66 -0.39
CA PRO A 70 -5.11 -3.49 0.50
C PRO A 70 -5.82 -3.74 1.84
N ILE A 71 -6.99 -4.38 1.85
CA ILE A 71 -7.74 -4.67 3.09
C ILE A 71 -6.92 -5.56 4.02
N LEU A 72 -6.22 -6.58 3.50
CA LEU A 72 -5.34 -7.44 4.30
C LEU A 72 -4.16 -6.65 4.91
N ILE A 73 -3.59 -5.71 4.16
CA ILE A 73 -2.55 -4.81 4.69
C ILE A 73 -3.12 -3.95 5.82
N GLY A 74 -4.29 -3.35 5.60
CA GLY A 74 -4.97 -2.52 6.61
C GLY A 74 -5.33 -3.31 7.87
N TYR A 75 -5.81 -4.55 7.71
CA TYR A 75 -6.08 -5.48 8.79
C TYR A 75 -4.82 -5.76 9.61
N THR A 76 -3.72 -6.13 8.95
CA THR A 76 -2.44 -6.40 9.63
C THR A 76 -1.89 -5.15 10.31
N GLY A 77 -2.02 -3.97 9.69
CA GLY A 77 -1.64 -2.70 10.31
C GLY A 77 -2.39 -2.40 11.59
N GLY A 78 -3.72 -2.57 11.57
CA GLY A 78 -4.54 -2.43 12.77
C GLY A 78 -4.20 -3.47 13.85
N TRP A 79 -3.90 -4.70 13.42
CA TRP A 79 -3.48 -5.79 14.31
C TRP A 79 -2.18 -5.48 15.05
N LEU A 80 -1.18 -4.94 14.36
CA LEU A 80 0.10 -4.55 14.96
C LEU A 80 -0.06 -3.46 16.03
N VAL A 81 -1.11 -2.64 15.97
CA VAL A 81 -1.34 -1.54 16.92
C VAL A 81 -2.18 -1.96 18.13
N HIS A 82 -3.28 -2.70 17.90
CA HIS A 82 -4.26 -3.05 18.94
C HIS A 82 -4.93 -4.42 18.74
N GLY A 83 -4.16 -5.41 18.28
CA GLY A 83 -4.59 -6.79 18.17
C GLY A 83 -5.86 -6.97 17.32
N ARG A 84 -6.70 -7.94 17.66
CA ARG A 84 -7.87 -8.30 16.82
C ARG A 84 -8.86 -7.15 16.66
N ARG A 85 -9.05 -6.31 17.69
CA ARG A 85 -9.98 -5.17 17.62
C ARG A 85 -9.48 -4.12 16.65
N GLY A 86 -8.19 -3.77 16.74
CA GLY A 86 -7.55 -2.87 15.79
C GLY A 86 -7.57 -3.41 14.37
N ALA A 87 -7.38 -4.72 14.20
CA ALA A 87 -7.39 -5.36 12.88
C ALA A 87 -8.73 -5.19 12.16
N VAL A 88 -9.85 -5.42 12.85
CA VAL A 88 -11.19 -5.27 12.26
C VAL A 88 -11.47 -3.80 11.92
N VAL A 89 -11.17 -2.85 12.82
CA VAL A 89 -11.36 -1.41 12.53
C VAL A 89 -10.49 -0.98 11.35
N GLY A 90 -9.23 -1.40 11.31
CA GLY A 90 -8.30 -1.10 10.22
C GLY A 90 -8.77 -1.66 8.88
N ALA A 91 -9.32 -2.88 8.85
CA ALA A 91 -9.89 -3.47 7.64
C ALA A 91 -11.11 -2.70 7.13
N VAL A 92 -12.05 -2.36 8.02
CA VAL A 92 -13.27 -1.61 7.65
C VAL A 92 -12.91 -0.20 7.15
N ALA A 93 -12.01 0.49 7.84
CA ALA A 93 -11.52 1.80 7.42
C ALA A 93 -10.80 1.73 6.05
N THR A 94 -10.03 0.65 5.82
CA THR A 94 -9.36 0.41 4.53
C THR A 94 -10.35 0.13 3.40
N ALA A 95 -11.45 -0.58 3.68
CA ALA A 95 -12.50 -0.78 2.69
C ALA A 95 -13.09 0.56 2.21
N GLY A 96 -13.25 1.53 3.12
CA GLY A 96 -13.74 2.87 2.77
C GLY A 96 -12.85 3.61 1.77
N ILE A 97 -11.53 3.64 1.99
CA ILE A 97 -10.60 4.30 1.06
C ILE A 97 -10.46 3.55 -0.27
N VAL A 98 -10.57 2.22 -0.27
CA VAL A 98 -10.46 1.42 -1.49
C VAL A 98 -11.66 1.66 -2.40
N VAL A 99 -12.87 1.69 -1.84
CA VAL A 99 -14.09 1.92 -2.62
C VAL A 99 -14.10 3.32 -3.24
N GLY A 100 -13.39 4.29 -2.65
CA GLY A 100 -13.28 5.65 -3.16
C GLY A 100 -12.19 5.87 -4.21
N ALA A 101 -11.47 4.83 -4.65
CA ALA A 101 -10.38 4.97 -5.60
C ALA A 101 -10.31 3.81 -6.62
N ASP A 102 -10.01 4.13 -7.88
CA ASP A 102 -9.87 3.14 -8.97
C ASP A 102 -8.46 2.50 -9.04
N ILE A 103 -7.59 2.84 -8.09
CA ILE A 103 -6.21 2.35 -8.02
C ILE A 103 -5.97 1.53 -6.73
N PRO A 104 -5.07 0.54 -6.74
CA PRO A 104 -4.72 -0.21 -5.54
C PRO A 104 -4.22 0.68 -4.40
N MET A 105 -4.98 0.76 -3.30
CA MET A 105 -4.72 1.68 -2.18
C MET A 105 -3.76 1.11 -1.11
N PHE A 106 -2.61 0.56 -1.52
CA PHE A 106 -1.65 -0.04 -0.59
C PHE A 106 -1.09 0.95 0.42
N LEU A 107 -0.63 2.13 -0.03
CA LEU A 107 -0.13 3.16 0.89
C LEU A 107 -1.25 3.70 1.80
N GLY A 108 -2.44 3.90 1.23
CA GLY A 108 -3.61 4.31 2.01
C GLY A 108 -3.92 3.32 3.13
N ALA A 109 -3.91 2.01 2.82
CA ALA A 109 -4.08 0.95 3.80
C ALA A 109 -2.99 0.95 4.88
N MET A 110 -1.74 1.23 4.47
CA MET A 110 -0.60 1.34 5.39
C MET A 110 -0.73 2.50 6.39
N ILE A 111 -1.47 3.53 6.05
CA ILE A 111 -1.72 4.69 6.91
C ILE A 111 -2.98 4.47 7.75
N VAL A 112 -4.09 4.14 7.09
CA VAL A 112 -5.42 4.08 7.72
C VAL A 112 -5.59 2.85 8.62
N GLY A 113 -4.97 1.72 8.29
CA GLY A 113 -5.02 0.50 9.12
C GLY A 113 -4.49 0.74 10.55
N PRO A 114 -3.22 1.17 10.72
CA PRO A 114 -2.65 1.51 12.01
C PRO A 114 -3.38 2.67 12.71
N LEU A 115 -3.85 3.67 11.95
CA LEU A 115 -4.65 4.77 12.50
C LEU A 115 -5.95 4.27 13.13
N GLY A 116 -6.68 3.39 12.44
CA GLY A 116 -7.90 2.76 12.98
C GLY A 116 -7.61 1.94 14.22
N GLY A 117 -6.51 1.16 14.21
CA GLY A 117 -6.02 0.45 15.38
C GLY A 117 -5.68 1.36 16.56
N TRP A 118 -5.07 2.51 16.29
CA TRP A 118 -4.71 3.49 17.31
C TRP A 118 -5.95 4.18 17.90
N LEU A 119 -6.94 4.54 17.08
CA LEU A 119 -8.17 5.17 17.54
C LEU A 119 -8.99 4.24 18.43
N ILE A 120 -9.16 2.97 18.06
CA ILE A 120 -9.88 2.02 18.92
C ILE A 120 -9.12 1.75 20.23
N LYS A 121 -7.79 1.78 20.19
CA LYS A 121 -6.96 1.68 21.40
C LYS A 121 -7.18 2.83 22.37
N GLN A 122 -7.31 4.06 21.86
CA GLN A 122 -7.64 5.21 22.71
C GLN A 122 -9.05 5.10 23.26
N PHE A 123 -10.01 4.69 22.43
CA PHE A 123 -11.38 4.47 22.87
C PHE A 123 -11.45 3.42 23.98
N ASP A 124 -10.82 2.25 23.80
CA ASP A 124 -10.80 1.18 24.80
C ASP A 124 -10.20 1.64 26.13
N ARG A 125 -9.12 2.44 26.10
CA ARG A 125 -8.52 3.04 27.30
C ARG A 125 -9.47 4.02 28.01
N SER A 126 -10.28 4.75 27.26
CA SER A 126 -11.20 5.75 27.84
C SER A 126 -12.40 5.13 28.57
N ILE A 127 -12.78 3.91 28.21
CA ILE A 127 -13.92 3.19 28.80
C ILE A 127 -13.51 2.09 29.78
N GLU A 128 -12.20 1.89 29.98
CA GLU A 128 -11.67 0.87 30.87
C GLU A 128 -12.22 1.06 32.30
N GLY A 129 -12.72 0.00 32.91
CA GLY A 129 -13.34 0.04 34.25
C GLY A 129 -14.75 0.65 34.32
N HIS A 130 -15.30 1.15 33.21
CA HIS A 130 -16.65 1.77 33.17
C HIS A 130 -17.73 0.83 32.62
N ILE A 131 -17.34 -0.37 32.14
CA ILE A 131 -18.27 -1.32 31.50
C ILE A 131 -18.78 -2.32 32.54
N PRO A 132 -20.11 -2.42 32.75
CA PRO A 132 -20.67 -3.45 33.61
C PRO A 132 -20.38 -4.86 33.08
N ALA A 133 -20.18 -5.80 34.01
CA ALA A 133 -19.98 -7.21 33.67
C ALA A 133 -21.13 -7.73 32.79
N GLY A 134 -20.79 -8.47 31.73
CA GLY A 134 -21.75 -8.99 30.75
C GLY A 134 -22.02 -8.07 29.56
N PHE A 135 -21.71 -6.77 29.64
CA PHE A 135 -21.84 -5.83 28.50
C PHE A 135 -20.56 -5.68 27.66
N GLU A 136 -19.45 -6.28 28.09
CA GLU A 136 -18.13 -6.15 27.46
C GLU A 136 -18.12 -6.53 25.98
N MET A 137 -18.77 -7.64 25.60
CA MET A 137 -18.88 -8.04 24.20
C MET A 137 -19.74 -7.08 23.38
N LEU A 138 -20.82 -6.55 23.98
CA LEU A 138 -21.71 -5.61 23.31
C LEU A 138 -20.97 -4.32 23.01
N VAL A 139 -20.40 -3.69 24.03
CA VAL A 139 -19.62 -2.45 23.90
C VAL A 139 -18.40 -2.69 23.00
N GLY A 140 -17.76 -3.85 23.13
CA GLY A 140 -16.61 -4.25 22.33
C GLY A 140 -16.91 -4.30 20.83
N ASN A 141 -17.99 -4.97 20.43
CA ASN A 141 -18.36 -5.10 19.02
C ASN A 141 -18.98 -3.79 18.47
N PHE A 142 -19.83 -3.12 19.23
CA PHE A 142 -20.45 -1.86 18.79
C PHE A 142 -19.43 -0.75 18.59
N SER A 143 -18.43 -0.63 19.46
CA SER A 143 -17.37 0.37 19.31
C SER A 143 -16.52 0.14 18.06
N ILE A 144 -16.14 -1.12 17.78
CA ILE A 144 -15.46 -1.49 16.53
C ILE A 144 -16.33 -1.12 15.33
N GLY A 145 -17.63 -1.46 15.38
CA GLY A 145 -18.58 -1.20 14.30
C GLY A 145 -18.78 0.29 14.02
N ILE A 146 -19.05 1.08 15.06
CA ILE A 146 -19.30 2.53 14.96
C ILE A 146 -18.04 3.26 14.51
N LEU A 147 -16.90 3.01 15.17
CA LEU A 147 -15.65 3.65 14.81
C LEU A 147 -15.19 3.24 13.41
N GLY A 148 -15.30 1.96 13.07
CA GLY A 148 -15.02 1.44 11.74
C GLY A 148 -15.87 2.12 10.66
N ALA A 149 -17.19 2.25 10.89
CA ALA A 149 -18.10 2.92 9.95
C ALA A 149 -17.74 4.39 9.75
N ILE A 150 -17.47 5.13 10.84
CA ILE A 150 -17.04 6.53 10.77
C ILE A 150 -15.75 6.65 9.94
N LEU A 151 -14.75 5.81 10.24
CA LEU A 151 -13.48 5.84 9.53
C LEU A 151 -13.61 5.43 8.06
N ALA A 152 -14.49 4.48 7.73
CA ALA A 152 -14.76 4.10 6.35
C ALA A 152 -15.38 5.25 5.55
N ILE A 153 -16.38 5.94 6.12
CA ILE A 153 -17.01 7.11 5.49
C ILE A 153 -16.01 8.23 5.31
N LEU A 154 -15.26 8.57 6.36
CA LEU A 154 -14.23 9.61 6.29
C LEU A 154 -13.14 9.25 5.29
N GLY A 155 -12.70 7.99 5.25
CA GLY A 155 -11.73 7.49 4.30
C GLY A 155 -12.23 7.64 2.85
N PHE A 156 -13.47 7.21 2.58
CA PHE A 156 -14.10 7.34 1.27
C PHE A 156 -14.18 8.80 0.81
N LEU A 157 -14.58 9.72 1.69
CA LEU A 157 -14.69 11.15 1.36
C LEU A 157 -13.32 11.83 1.21
N ALA A 158 -12.33 11.42 2.00
CA ALA A 158 -11.01 12.04 1.99
C ALA A 158 -10.12 11.56 0.83
N ILE A 159 -10.35 10.35 0.29
CA ILE A 159 -9.38 9.74 -0.61
C ILE A 159 -9.31 10.41 -1.98
N GLY A 160 -10.45 10.77 -2.57
CA GLY A 160 -10.49 11.47 -3.87
C GLY A 160 -9.65 12.75 -3.86
N PRO A 161 -9.94 13.72 -2.97
CA PRO A 161 -9.15 14.95 -2.85
C PRO A 161 -7.68 14.71 -2.51
N SER A 162 -7.39 13.69 -1.69
CA SER A 162 -6.01 13.34 -1.32
C SER A 162 -5.21 12.85 -2.51
N VAL A 163 -5.79 11.95 -3.32
CA VAL A 163 -5.15 11.42 -4.54
C VAL A 163 -4.95 12.54 -5.55
N GLU A 164 -5.97 13.37 -5.79
CA GLU A 164 -5.86 14.51 -6.70
C GLU A 164 -4.76 15.49 -6.29
N SER A 165 -4.70 15.85 -5.00
CA SER A 165 -3.66 16.74 -4.50
C SER A 165 -2.25 16.15 -4.68
N VAL A 166 -2.06 14.86 -4.40
CA VAL A 166 -0.77 14.19 -4.56
C VAL A 166 -0.37 14.12 -6.04
N SER A 167 -1.31 13.75 -6.92
CA SER A 167 -1.10 13.71 -8.36
C SER A 167 -0.75 15.09 -8.92
N ASN A 168 -1.42 16.16 -8.48
CA ASN A 168 -1.09 17.52 -8.92
C ASN A 168 0.33 17.94 -8.51
N VAL A 169 0.74 17.67 -7.27
CA VAL A 169 2.10 17.98 -6.78
C VAL A 169 3.16 17.20 -7.56
N LEU A 170 2.96 15.89 -7.74
CA LEU A 170 3.86 15.06 -8.55
C LEU A 170 3.88 15.52 -10.01
N GLY A 171 2.72 15.95 -10.53
CA GLY A 171 2.54 16.50 -11.88
C GLY A 171 3.40 17.72 -12.13
N HIS A 172 3.36 18.67 -11.20
CA HIS A 172 4.22 19.84 -11.23
C HIS A 172 5.70 19.47 -11.14
N GLY A 173 6.06 18.53 -10.25
CA GLY A 173 7.45 18.06 -10.12
C GLY A 173 8.01 17.45 -11.40
N VAL A 174 7.26 16.56 -12.05
CA VAL A 174 7.65 15.95 -13.33
C VAL A 174 7.72 17.00 -14.43
N LYS A 175 6.76 17.93 -14.50
CA LYS A 175 6.76 19.01 -15.51
C LYS A 175 8.03 19.86 -15.43
N ILE A 176 8.48 20.22 -14.23
CA ILE A 176 9.75 20.94 -14.02
C ILE A 176 10.94 20.13 -14.56
N LEU A 177 10.96 18.81 -14.32
CA LEU A 177 12.04 17.95 -14.81
C LEU A 177 12.03 17.83 -16.33
N VAL A 178 10.86 17.79 -16.96
CA VAL A 178 10.70 17.79 -18.43
C VAL A 178 11.16 19.13 -19.01
N ASP A 179 10.67 20.24 -18.48
CA ASP A 179 10.96 21.60 -18.98
C ASP A 179 12.46 21.93 -18.90
N HIS A 180 13.19 21.36 -17.94
CA HIS A 180 14.64 21.53 -17.80
C HIS A 180 15.49 20.40 -18.42
N THR A 181 14.89 19.46 -19.16
CA THR A 181 15.59 18.30 -19.75
C THR A 181 16.30 17.42 -18.69
N LEU A 182 15.84 17.45 -17.44
CA LEU A 182 16.38 16.73 -16.30
C LEU A 182 15.70 15.38 -16.07
N LEU A 183 15.10 14.80 -17.12
CA LEU A 183 14.45 13.49 -17.08
C LEU A 183 15.25 12.37 -16.38
N PRO A 184 16.59 12.28 -16.49
CA PRO A 184 17.37 11.28 -15.75
C PRO A 184 17.26 11.40 -14.22
N LEU A 185 16.98 12.60 -13.69
CA LEU A 185 16.79 12.82 -12.25
C LEU A 185 15.40 12.38 -11.77
N ALA A 186 14.45 12.16 -12.68
CA ALA A 186 13.13 11.63 -12.31
C ALA A 186 13.24 10.29 -11.60
N SER A 187 14.19 9.43 -11.98
CA SER A 187 14.43 8.14 -11.34
C SER A 187 14.73 8.23 -9.84
N ILE A 188 15.32 9.34 -9.35
CA ILE A 188 15.59 9.56 -7.91
C ILE A 188 14.27 9.65 -7.12
N ILE A 189 13.21 10.15 -7.75
CA ILE A 189 11.88 10.32 -7.13
C ILE A 189 11.01 9.09 -7.43
N VAL A 190 11.03 8.60 -8.66
CA VAL A 190 10.13 7.54 -9.12
C VAL A 190 10.50 6.19 -8.51
N GLU A 191 11.79 5.84 -8.35
CA GLU A 191 12.17 4.54 -7.77
C GLU A 191 11.72 4.38 -6.31
N PRO A 192 11.97 5.34 -5.39
CA PRO A 192 11.43 5.25 -4.03
C PRO A 192 9.90 5.24 -4.00
N ALA A 193 9.26 6.02 -4.88
CA ALA A 193 7.80 6.06 -4.96
C ALA A 193 7.21 4.71 -5.39
N LYS A 194 7.85 3.99 -6.32
CA LYS A 194 7.45 2.62 -6.70
C LYS A 194 7.50 1.66 -5.52
N VAL A 195 8.56 1.74 -4.69
CA VAL A 195 8.70 0.90 -3.49
C VAL A 195 7.57 1.17 -2.48
N LEU A 196 7.11 2.43 -2.40
CA LEU A 196 5.96 2.82 -1.58
C LEU A 196 4.60 2.57 -2.25
N PHE A 197 4.57 1.86 -3.38
CA PHE A 197 3.38 1.58 -4.18
C PHE A 197 2.65 2.85 -4.68
N LEU A 198 3.38 3.95 -4.86
CA LEU A 198 2.89 5.21 -5.45
C LEU A 198 2.98 5.25 -6.98
N ASN A 199 3.41 4.14 -7.59
CA ASN A 199 3.54 3.99 -9.03
C ASN A 199 2.20 4.31 -9.74
N ASN A 200 1.07 3.81 -9.23
CA ASN A 200 -0.25 4.09 -9.81
C ASN A 200 -0.61 5.60 -9.82
N ALA A 201 -0.27 6.33 -8.76
CA ALA A 201 -0.54 7.77 -8.67
C ALA A 201 0.33 8.59 -9.63
N ILE A 202 1.58 8.15 -9.85
CA ILE A 202 2.51 8.75 -10.79
C ILE A 202 2.10 8.43 -12.23
N ASN A 203 1.81 7.16 -12.54
CA ASN A 203 1.46 6.73 -13.88
C ASN A 203 0.14 7.35 -14.36
N HIS A 204 -0.94 7.12 -13.60
CA HIS A 204 -2.28 7.54 -14.01
C HIS A 204 -2.56 9.01 -13.74
N GLY A 205 -1.95 9.58 -12.68
CA GLY A 205 -2.18 10.98 -12.31
C GLY A 205 -1.30 11.98 -13.05
N VAL A 206 -0.13 11.56 -13.55
CA VAL A 206 0.89 12.48 -14.07
C VAL A 206 1.45 12.06 -15.42
N LEU A 207 2.11 10.91 -15.47
CA LEU A 207 2.91 10.52 -16.64
C LEU A 207 2.04 10.19 -17.85
N ALA A 208 0.93 9.47 -17.67
CA ALA A 208 0.03 9.13 -18.76
C ALA A 208 -0.73 10.36 -19.31
N PRO A 209 -1.33 11.25 -18.51
CA PRO A 209 -1.94 12.48 -19.03
C PRO A 209 -0.95 13.37 -19.80
N LEU A 210 0.26 13.59 -19.26
CA LEU A 210 1.30 14.36 -19.92
C LEU A 210 1.81 13.66 -21.19
N GLY A 211 1.98 12.34 -21.14
CA GLY A 211 2.42 11.53 -22.26
C GLY A 211 1.43 11.51 -23.42
N VAL A 212 0.12 11.45 -23.13
CA VAL A 212 -0.94 11.58 -24.13
C VAL A 212 -0.92 12.97 -24.77
N ALA A 213 -0.77 14.03 -23.98
CA ALA A 213 -0.71 15.40 -24.50
C ALA A 213 0.52 15.64 -25.40
N GLU A 214 1.67 15.05 -25.05
CA GLU A 214 2.90 15.15 -25.83
C GLU A 214 2.85 14.29 -27.11
N ALA A 215 2.34 13.06 -27.00
CA ALA A 215 2.16 12.16 -28.14
C ALA A 215 1.12 12.68 -29.14
N ALA A 216 0.09 13.40 -28.68
CA ALA A 216 -0.86 14.07 -29.57
C ALA A 216 -0.19 15.13 -30.47
N LYS A 217 0.90 15.77 -30.02
CA LYS A 217 1.63 16.78 -30.78
C LYS A 217 2.79 16.22 -31.60
N SER A 218 3.52 15.26 -31.04
CA SER A 218 4.79 14.76 -31.60
C SER A 218 4.73 13.31 -32.07
N GLY A 219 3.58 12.65 -31.93
CA GLY A 219 3.35 11.24 -32.26
C GLY A 219 3.98 10.24 -31.30
N LYS A 220 4.79 10.70 -30.32
CA LYS A 220 5.55 9.87 -29.38
C LYS A 220 5.67 10.59 -28.03
N SER A 221 5.92 9.86 -26.95
CA SER A 221 6.31 10.48 -25.68
C SER A 221 7.24 9.55 -24.91
N ILE A 222 8.33 10.11 -24.40
CA ILE A 222 9.29 9.39 -23.55
C ILE A 222 8.71 9.10 -22.16
N LEU A 223 7.66 9.82 -21.75
CA LEU A 223 7.02 9.69 -20.45
C LEU A 223 6.39 8.31 -20.23
N PHE A 224 5.95 7.64 -21.31
CA PHE A 224 5.45 6.27 -21.25
C PHE A 224 6.54 5.24 -20.90
N MET A 225 7.82 5.57 -21.06
CA MET A 225 8.93 4.66 -20.76
C MET A 225 9.49 4.83 -19.34
N ILE A 226 9.11 5.89 -18.63
CA ILE A 226 9.65 6.22 -17.30
C ILE A 226 9.16 5.24 -16.23
N GLU A 227 7.98 4.66 -16.42
CA GLU A 227 7.35 3.77 -15.45
C GLU A 227 6.87 2.46 -16.11
N THR A 228 7.78 1.76 -16.77
CA THR A 228 7.50 0.43 -17.29
C THR A 228 7.27 -0.56 -16.14
N ASN A 229 6.16 -1.29 -16.22
CA ASN A 229 5.76 -2.35 -15.28
C ASN A 229 6.87 -3.44 -15.22
N PRO A 230 7.03 -4.20 -14.12
CA PRO A 230 8.25 -4.94 -13.79
C PRO A 230 8.39 -6.27 -14.56
N GLY A 231 8.15 -6.27 -15.87
CA GLY A 231 8.50 -7.38 -16.77
C GLY A 231 9.95 -7.89 -16.64
N PRO A 232 10.96 -7.03 -16.35
CA PRO A 232 12.34 -7.48 -16.12
C PRO A 232 12.56 -8.26 -14.82
N GLY A 233 11.63 -8.21 -13.86
CA GLY A 233 11.79 -8.78 -12.52
C GLY A 233 11.92 -10.30 -12.51
N LEU A 234 11.17 -11.00 -13.36
CA LEU A 234 11.27 -12.47 -13.48
C LEU A 234 12.64 -12.89 -14.02
N GLY A 235 13.18 -12.17 -14.99
CA GLY A 235 14.52 -12.44 -15.54
C GLY A 235 15.61 -12.27 -14.47
N LEU A 236 15.49 -11.25 -13.63
CA LEU A 236 16.43 -11.01 -12.52
C LEU A 236 16.32 -12.08 -11.44
N LEU A 237 15.09 -12.49 -11.08
CA LEU A 237 14.86 -13.56 -10.11
C LEU A 237 15.36 -14.91 -10.63
N LEU A 238 15.14 -15.23 -11.90
CA LEU A 238 15.70 -16.42 -12.55
C LEU A 238 17.23 -16.36 -12.59
N ALA A 239 17.83 -15.21 -12.92
CA ALA A 239 19.27 -15.04 -12.89
C ALA A 239 19.84 -15.24 -11.48
N TYR A 240 19.18 -14.72 -10.44
CA TYR A 240 19.59 -14.91 -9.06
C TYR A 240 19.40 -16.36 -8.58
N TRP A 241 18.36 -17.05 -9.05
CA TRP A 241 18.14 -18.47 -8.72
C TRP A 241 19.15 -19.40 -9.40
N PHE A 242 19.46 -19.16 -10.68
CA PHE A 242 20.40 -19.99 -11.45
C PHE A 242 21.88 -19.67 -11.18
N PHE A 243 22.21 -18.39 -10.95
CA PHE A 243 23.60 -17.90 -10.89
C PHE A 243 23.95 -17.16 -9.58
N GLY A 244 23.01 -17.05 -8.63
CA GLY A 244 23.28 -16.46 -7.33
C GLY A 244 24.24 -17.32 -6.49
N PRO A 245 24.98 -16.71 -5.56
CA PRO A 245 25.85 -17.44 -4.65
C PRO A 245 25.01 -18.43 -3.83
N ARG A 246 25.43 -19.70 -3.83
CA ARG A 246 24.87 -20.76 -2.97
C ARG A 246 25.31 -20.58 -1.52
#